data_AF-A0A4V6I5T5-F1
#
_entry.id   AF-A0A4V6I5T5-F1
#
_cell.length_a   1.000
_cell.length_b   1.000
_cell.length_c   1.000
_cell.angle_alpha   90.00
_cell.angle_beta   90.00
_cell.angle_gamma   90.00
#
_symmetry.space_group_name_H-M   'P 1'
#
loop_
_entity.id
_entity.type
_entity.pdbx_description
1 polymer ?
#
loop_
_entity_poly.entity_id
_entity_poly.type
_entity_poly.pdbx_seq_one_letter_code
_entity_poly.pdbx_strand_id
1 'polypeptide(L)'
;MIIKGIYTDTKGNITKTKPKNKESTHKYFNDKSPNIMYANPKHLGAGILSGSVAGIETDENGNIVGFNPQNFVLGLLGGAAGSKAISSGYKRFLEKKPQRIIPLINKQKYTEPRFEVTKELEKTYRNAQVKPNEKIKDTLGLSGVVKGDFVKLAQKHPEYFANPQEAKDLCDYVFENAFIGLQASDKKQALIIAKLQDSNNDYGSVAFRIQNINGEHRIRSVILMEQKQVDLKIQNAKKLGEPIFHFW
;
A
#
# COMPACT_ATOMS: atom_id res chain seq x y z
N MET A 1 -0.77 -2.52 -38.87
CA MET A 1 -1.33 -3.85 -38.56
C MET A 1 -1.86 -3.83 -37.13
N ILE A 2 -3.18 -3.82 -36.95
CA ILE A 2 -3.81 -3.72 -35.61
C ILE A 2 -3.92 -5.14 -35.05
N ILE A 3 -3.08 -5.50 -34.07
CA ILE A 3 -3.19 -6.78 -33.37
C ILE A 3 -4.33 -6.66 -32.35
N LYS A 4 -5.50 -7.20 -32.68
CA LYS A 4 -6.65 -7.28 -31.76
C LYS A 4 -6.35 -8.27 -30.63
N GLY A 5 -6.36 -7.74 -29.39
CA GLY A 5 -6.76 -8.37 -28.13
C GLY A 5 -6.23 -9.78 -27.83
N ILE A 6 -5.08 -9.85 -27.16
CA ILE A 6 -4.59 -11.05 -26.47
C ILE A 6 -5.08 -10.99 -25.02
N TYR A 7 -5.70 -12.07 -24.53
CA TYR A 7 -6.28 -12.18 -23.19
C TYR A 7 -5.67 -13.36 -22.43
N THR A 8 -5.86 -13.41 -21.11
CA THR A 8 -5.36 -14.51 -20.28
C THR A 8 -6.54 -15.18 -19.56
N ASP A 9 -6.63 -16.50 -19.61
CA ASP A 9 -7.71 -17.26 -18.97
C ASP A 9 -7.52 -17.37 -17.44
N THR A 10 -8.50 -17.98 -16.75
CA THR A 10 -8.46 -18.14 -15.28
C THR A 10 -7.33 -19.04 -14.78
N LYS A 11 -6.67 -19.78 -15.68
CA LYS A 11 -5.56 -20.70 -15.43
C LYS A 11 -4.20 -20.13 -15.88
N GLY A 12 -4.18 -18.92 -16.45
CA GLY A 12 -2.94 -18.25 -16.87
C GLY A 12 -2.54 -18.48 -18.34
N ASN A 13 -3.39 -19.10 -19.16
CA ASN A 13 -3.08 -19.35 -20.58
C ASN A 13 -3.44 -18.17 -21.47
N ILE A 14 -2.64 -17.93 -22.50
CA ILE A 14 -2.87 -16.87 -23.49
C ILE A 14 -3.95 -17.30 -24.49
N THR A 15 -4.99 -16.47 -24.66
CA THR A 15 -6.12 -16.72 -25.57
C THR A 15 -6.38 -15.52 -26.49
N LYS A 16 -6.95 -15.80 -27.67
CA LYS A 16 -7.41 -14.76 -28.63
C LYS A 16 -8.87 -14.33 -28.39
N THR A 17 -9.54 -14.97 -27.44
CA THR A 17 -10.95 -14.77 -27.12
C THR A 17 -11.11 -14.14 -25.75
N LYS A 18 -11.81 -13.00 -25.69
CA LYS A 18 -12.13 -12.28 -24.45
C LYS A 18 -12.90 -13.23 -23.52
N PRO A 19 -12.39 -13.55 -22.31
CA PRO A 19 -13.06 -14.51 -21.44
C PRO A 19 -14.40 -13.94 -20.98
N LYS A 20 -15.46 -14.77 -21.00
CA LYS A 20 -16.82 -14.37 -20.62
C LYS A 20 -16.95 -14.01 -19.13
N ASN A 21 -15.97 -14.38 -18.31
CA ASN A 21 -15.98 -14.12 -16.88
C ASN A 21 -15.31 -12.76 -16.57
N LYS A 22 -16.08 -11.79 -16.06
CA LYS A 22 -15.63 -10.42 -15.71
C LYS A 22 -14.45 -10.38 -14.73
N GLU A 23 -14.12 -11.50 -14.08
CA GLU A 23 -13.00 -11.63 -13.13
C GLU A 23 -11.63 -11.89 -13.80
N SER A 24 -11.57 -12.04 -15.12
CA SER A 24 -10.34 -12.30 -15.88
C SER A 24 -9.60 -11.04 -16.36
N THR A 25 -10.22 -9.85 -16.24
CA THR A 25 -9.53 -8.58 -16.49
C THR A 25 -8.82 -8.14 -15.22
N HIS A 26 -7.48 -8.20 -15.20
CA HIS A 26 -6.59 -7.64 -14.16
C HIS A 26 -6.52 -8.39 -12.80
N LYS A 27 -6.33 -9.72 -12.80
CA LYS A 27 -6.23 -10.50 -11.54
C LYS A 27 -5.15 -10.03 -10.55
N TYR A 28 -4.11 -9.30 -10.96
CA TYR A 28 -3.09 -8.75 -10.03
C TYR A 28 -3.49 -7.47 -9.32
N PHE A 29 -4.54 -6.81 -9.84
CA PHE A 29 -5.18 -5.64 -9.26
C PHE A 29 -6.49 -6.00 -8.55
N ASN A 30 -6.84 -7.28 -8.39
CA ASN A 30 -8.08 -7.68 -7.75
C ASN A 30 -8.01 -7.45 -6.24
N ASP A 31 -9.00 -6.70 -5.70
CA ASP A 31 -9.20 -6.52 -4.26
C ASP A 31 -9.47 -7.86 -3.54
N LYS A 32 -9.86 -8.93 -4.25
CA LYS A 32 -10.02 -10.30 -3.72
C LYS A 32 -8.74 -11.14 -3.70
N SER A 33 -7.56 -10.54 -3.51
CA SER A 33 -6.43 -11.34 -2.96
C SER A 33 -6.84 -11.87 -1.57
N PRO A 34 -6.39 -13.05 -1.13
CA PRO A 34 -6.94 -13.80 0.01
C PRO A 34 -6.85 -13.13 1.41
N ASN A 35 -6.65 -11.82 1.51
CA ASN A 35 -6.51 -11.07 2.76
C ASN A 35 -7.71 -10.18 3.12
N ILE A 36 -8.85 -10.24 2.43
CA ILE A 36 -10.04 -9.46 2.82
C ILE A 36 -11.12 -10.38 3.36
N MET A 37 -11.21 -10.49 4.69
CA MET A 37 -12.37 -11.07 5.37
C MET A 37 -13.13 -9.96 6.11
N TYR A 38 -14.41 -9.84 5.77
CA TYR A 38 -15.40 -9.07 6.52
C TYR A 38 -15.90 -9.89 7.74
N ALA A 39 -16.09 -9.25 8.90
CA ALA A 39 -17.36 -9.19 9.64
C ALA A 39 -17.24 -9.02 11.19
N ASN A 40 -18.17 -8.16 11.69
CA ASN A 40 -18.90 -8.03 12.96
C ASN A 40 -18.23 -7.60 14.30
N PRO A 41 -18.92 -6.75 15.11
CA PRO A 41 -18.34 -5.78 16.02
C PRO A 41 -18.31 -6.25 17.48
N LYS A 42 -17.46 -5.58 18.28
CA LYS A 42 -17.78 -5.07 19.62
C LYS A 42 -16.52 -4.58 20.36
N HIS A 43 -16.47 -3.26 20.52
CA HIS A 43 -15.73 -2.45 21.51
C HIS A 43 -14.24 -2.22 21.26
N LEU A 44 -13.82 -0.96 21.22
CA LEU A 44 -12.52 -0.52 21.74
C LEU A 44 -12.57 0.94 22.21
N GLY A 45 -12.35 1.10 23.52
CA GLY A 45 -12.01 2.37 24.14
C GLY A 45 -10.57 2.79 23.86
N ALA A 46 -10.31 4.07 24.10
CA ALA A 46 -9.08 4.81 23.87
C ALA A 46 -7.78 4.12 24.34
N GLY A 47 -6.69 4.27 23.57
CA GLY A 47 -5.33 3.99 24.06
C GLY A 47 -4.25 3.49 23.08
N ILE A 48 -4.47 3.52 21.75
CA ILE A 48 -3.48 3.00 20.78
C ILE A 48 -2.69 4.16 20.16
N LEU A 49 -1.44 4.35 20.60
CA LEU A 49 -0.43 5.03 19.78
C LEU A 49 -0.23 4.17 18.53
N SER A 50 -0.55 4.76 17.38
CA SER A 50 -0.60 4.09 16.11
C SER A 50 0.70 4.11 15.36
N GLY A 51 0.84 3.14 14.48
CA GLY A 51 2.13 2.64 14.11
C GLY A 51 2.90 3.38 13.03
N SER A 52 2.24 4.23 12.25
CA SER A 52 2.92 4.88 11.13
C SER A 52 3.43 6.28 11.45
N VAL A 53 2.88 6.96 12.46
CA VAL A 53 3.48 8.19 13.03
C VAL A 53 4.88 7.92 13.62
N ALA A 54 5.14 6.72 14.16
CA ALA A 54 6.47 6.37 14.67
C ALA A 54 7.54 6.42 13.57
N GLY A 55 7.16 6.20 12.31
CA GLY A 55 8.04 6.31 11.15
C GLY A 55 8.35 7.74 10.73
N ILE A 56 7.58 8.74 11.17
CA ILE A 56 7.80 10.13 10.76
C ILE A 56 8.80 10.75 11.73
N GLU A 57 9.95 11.16 11.19
CA GLU A 57 10.95 11.89 11.96
C GLU A 57 10.63 13.38 11.91
N THR A 58 10.60 14.02 13.08
CA THR A 58 10.35 15.46 13.21
C THR A 58 11.54 16.15 13.87
N ASP A 59 11.80 17.40 13.47
CA ASP A 59 12.75 18.25 14.17
C ASP A 59 12.17 18.77 15.50
N GLU A 60 12.98 19.55 16.22
CA GLU A 60 12.63 20.17 17.50
C GLU A 60 11.42 21.12 17.41
N ASN A 61 11.08 21.58 16.20
CA ASN A 61 9.94 22.46 15.94
C ASN A 61 8.69 21.70 15.46
N GLY A 62 8.77 20.38 15.34
CA GLY A 62 7.69 19.53 14.86
C GLY A 62 7.56 19.48 13.33
N ASN A 63 8.55 19.99 12.57
CA ASN A 63 8.56 19.85 11.12
C ASN A 63 9.00 18.44 10.75
N ILE A 64 8.37 17.83 9.74
CA ILE A 64 8.79 16.52 9.22
C ILE A 64 10.14 16.67 8.52
N VAL A 65 11.15 15.95 9.00
CA VAL A 65 12.52 15.96 8.47
C VAL A 65 12.96 14.64 7.87
N GLY A 66 12.17 13.58 8.04
CA GLY A 66 12.51 12.28 7.47
C GLY A 66 11.45 11.22 7.70
N PHE A 67 11.72 10.04 7.14
CA PHE A 67 10.94 8.84 7.38
C PHE A 67 11.88 7.69 7.73
N ASN A 68 11.56 6.98 8.80
CA ASN A 68 12.28 5.84 9.33
C ASN A 68 11.47 4.55 9.11
N PRO A 69 11.85 3.72 8.12
CA PRO A 69 11.12 2.49 7.82
C PRO A 69 11.11 1.49 8.99
N GLN A 70 12.17 1.45 9.80
CA GLN A 70 12.22 0.59 10.98
C GLN A 70 11.20 1.05 12.02
N ASN A 71 11.14 2.33 12.34
CA ASN A 71 10.17 2.84 13.31
C ASN A 71 8.73 2.76 12.79
N PHE A 72 8.52 2.97 11.50
CA PHE A 72 7.22 2.73 10.84
C PHE A 72 6.77 1.28 11.05
N VAL A 73 7.63 0.31 10.69
CA VAL A 73 7.31 -1.12 10.78
C VAL A 73 7.13 -1.57 12.24
N LEU A 74 7.99 -1.11 13.15
CA LEU A 74 7.86 -1.38 14.58
C LEU A 74 6.61 -0.75 15.18
N GLY A 75 6.27 0.46 14.76
CA GLY A 75 5.04 1.11 15.16
C GLY A 75 3.83 0.33 14.66
N LEU A 76 3.81 -0.15 13.41
CA LEU A 76 2.72 -0.99 12.89
C LEU A 76 2.48 -2.22 13.79
N LEU A 77 3.55 -2.83 14.30
CA LEU A 77 3.46 -3.94 15.27
C LEU A 77 3.09 -3.49 16.69
N GLY A 78 3.53 -2.31 17.14
CA GLY A 78 3.23 -1.78 18.47
C GLY A 78 1.77 -1.32 18.60
N GLY A 79 1.25 -0.67 17.57
CA GLY A 79 -0.16 -0.28 17.47
C GLY A 79 -1.10 -1.48 17.34
N ALA A 80 -0.56 -2.66 17.03
CA ALA A 80 -1.28 -3.91 16.82
C ALA A 80 -1.54 -4.75 18.08
N ALA A 81 -0.59 -4.69 19.02
CA ALA A 81 -0.60 -5.56 20.19
C ALA A 81 -1.52 -5.03 21.30
N GLY A 82 -2.01 -3.79 21.19
CA GLY A 82 -2.66 -3.08 22.28
C GLY A 82 -1.69 -2.89 23.45
N SER A 83 -1.30 -1.65 23.72
CA SER A 83 -0.48 -1.23 24.87
C SER A 83 1.05 -1.31 24.73
N LYS A 84 1.65 -0.25 25.28
CA LYS A 84 3.00 -0.13 25.87
C LYS A 84 3.77 -1.46 26.01
N ALA A 85 4.93 -1.52 25.36
CA ALA A 85 5.96 -2.56 25.43
C ALA A 85 5.79 -3.77 24.49
N ILE A 86 6.20 -3.59 23.22
CA ILE A 86 7.00 -4.62 22.56
C ILE A 86 8.17 -4.88 23.50
N SER A 87 8.19 -6.05 24.17
CA SER A 87 9.29 -6.38 25.08
C SER A 87 10.62 -6.29 24.33
N SER A 88 11.70 -5.88 24.99
CA SER A 88 13.02 -5.78 24.37
C SER A 88 13.46 -7.09 23.71
N GLY A 89 13.00 -8.24 24.24
CA GLY A 89 13.21 -9.55 23.64
C GLY A 89 12.44 -9.76 22.33
N TYR A 90 11.19 -9.30 22.24
CA TYR A 90 10.41 -9.35 21.01
C TYR A 90 10.98 -8.40 19.95
N LYS A 91 11.39 -7.18 20.34
CA LYS A 91 12.07 -6.25 19.43
C LYS A 91 13.33 -6.88 18.82
N ARG A 92 14.21 -7.44 19.66
CA ARG A 92 15.43 -8.15 19.22
C ARG A 92 15.13 -9.35 18.33
N PHE A 93 14.03 -10.06 18.57
CA PHE A 93 13.61 -11.17 17.71
C PHE A 93 13.25 -10.69 16.30
N LEU A 94 12.55 -9.56 16.19
CA LEU A 94 12.13 -8.98 14.92
C LEU A 94 13.30 -8.33 14.18
N GLU A 95 14.22 -7.67 14.90
CA GLU A 95 15.49 -7.19 14.34
C GLU A 95 16.28 -8.34 13.70
N LYS A 96 16.29 -9.52 14.32
CA LYS A 96 16.94 -10.72 13.75
C LYS A 96 16.14 -11.40 12.63
N LYS A 97 14.85 -11.11 12.50
CA LYS A 97 13.93 -11.76 11.55
C LYS A 97 12.96 -10.75 10.92
N PRO A 98 13.47 -9.70 10.26
CA PRO A 98 12.65 -8.61 9.74
C PRO A 98 11.61 -9.08 8.71
N GLN A 99 11.91 -10.15 7.96
CA GLN A 99 11.01 -10.78 7.00
C GLN A 99 9.74 -11.39 7.63
N ARG A 100 9.70 -11.60 8.94
CA ARG A 100 8.48 -12.09 9.62
C ARG A 100 7.48 -10.99 9.94
N ILE A 101 7.85 -9.72 9.80
CA ILE A 101 7.02 -8.62 10.26
C ILE A 101 5.76 -8.44 9.42
N ILE A 102 5.88 -8.30 8.09
CA ILE A 102 4.69 -8.16 7.23
C ILE A 102 3.69 -9.32 7.41
N PRO A 103 4.13 -10.60 7.47
CA PRO A 103 3.23 -11.70 7.82
C PRO A 103 2.52 -11.55 9.16
N LEU A 104 3.18 -10.97 10.18
CA LEU A 104 2.57 -10.72 11.48
C LEU A 104 1.55 -9.59 11.40
N ILE A 105 1.88 -8.49 10.71
CA ILE A 105 0.96 -7.36 10.49
C ILE A 105 -0.28 -7.83 9.72
N ASN A 106 -0.09 -8.54 8.60
CA ASN A 106 -1.19 -9.04 7.77
C ASN A 106 -2.06 -10.11 8.46
N LYS A 107 -1.60 -10.71 9.57
CA LYS A 107 -2.40 -11.63 10.39
C LYS A 107 -3.28 -10.91 11.42
N GLN A 108 -3.00 -9.63 11.69
CA GLN A 108 -3.78 -8.86 12.64
C GLN A 108 -5.18 -8.65 12.11
N LYS A 109 -6.14 -8.75 13.02
CA LYS A 109 -7.55 -8.53 12.72
C LYS A 109 -7.99 -7.29 13.46
N TYR A 110 -8.00 -6.18 12.74
CA TYR A 110 -8.70 -4.98 13.16
C TYR A 110 -10.03 -4.94 12.42
N THR A 111 -11.12 -4.80 13.17
CA THR A 111 -12.48 -4.81 12.62
C THR A 111 -13.12 -3.43 12.60
N GLU A 112 -12.54 -2.47 13.33
CA GLU A 112 -13.06 -1.12 13.48
C GLU A 112 -11.97 -0.08 13.18
N PRO A 113 -12.32 1.05 12.53
CA PRO A 113 -11.42 2.19 12.42
C PRO A 113 -10.95 2.64 13.80
N ARG A 114 -9.66 2.95 13.95
CA ARG A 114 -9.10 3.45 15.22
C ARG A 114 -9.27 4.97 15.40
N PHE A 115 -10.21 5.57 14.65
CA PHE A 115 -10.55 6.98 14.67
C PHE A 115 -12.04 7.17 14.39
N GLU A 116 -12.59 8.27 14.91
CA GLU A 116 -13.93 8.71 14.58
C GLU A 116 -13.90 9.56 13.30
N VAL A 117 -14.90 9.36 12.43
CA VAL A 117 -15.03 10.15 11.20
C VAL A 117 -15.75 11.46 11.53
N THR A 118 -15.04 12.57 11.45
CA THR A 118 -15.60 13.92 11.61
C THR A 118 -15.72 14.63 10.26
N LYS A 119 -16.55 15.67 10.18
CA LYS A 119 -16.68 16.49 8.95
C LYS A 119 -15.36 17.15 8.56
N GLU A 120 -14.55 17.53 9.54
CA GLU A 120 -13.24 18.14 9.37
C GLU A 120 -12.25 17.16 8.73
N LEU A 121 -12.23 15.91 9.21
CA LEU A 121 -11.42 14.85 8.61
C LEU A 121 -11.88 14.53 7.19
N GLU A 122 -13.18 14.45 6.97
CA GLU A 122 -13.71 14.21 5.63
C GLU A 122 -13.34 15.31 4.64
N LYS A 123 -13.50 16.58 5.05
CA LYS A 123 -13.12 17.75 4.26
C LYS A 123 -11.63 17.73 3.92
N THR A 124 -10.79 17.35 4.88
CA THR A 124 -9.34 17.35 4.72
C THR A 124 -8.86 16.18 3.85
N TYR A 125 -9.37 14.97 4.06
CA TYR A 125 -8.72 13.75 3.59
C TYR A 125 -9.48 12.94 2.52
N ARG A 126 -10.74 13.27 2.17
CA ARG A 126 -11.50 12.50 1.15
C ARG A 126 -11.03 12.69 -0.29
N ASN A 127 -10.42 13.84 -0.59
CA ASN A 127 -9.86 14.15 -1.91
C ASN A 127 -8.47 14.81 -1.77
N ALA A 128 -7.75 14.51 -0.68
CA ALA A 128 -6.41 15.04 -0.50
C ALA A 128 -5.50 14.55 -1.62
N GLN A 129 -4.48 15.35 -1.89
CA GLN A 129 -3.53 15.12 -2.98
C GLN A 129 -2.19 14.70 -2.41
N VAL A 130 -1.55 13.80 -3.14
CA VAL A 130 -0.14 13.44 -2.98
C VAL A 130 0.56 13.71 -4.31
N LYS A 131 1.84 14.06 -4.24
CA LYS A 131 2.61 14.48 -5.41
C LYS A 131 3.65 13.41 -5.74
N PRO A 132 3.50 12.69 -6.87
CA PRO A 132 4.60 11.85 -7.35
C PRO A 132 5.82 12.72 -7.66
N ASN A 133 7.02 12.18 -7.39
CA ASN A 133 8.23 12.78 -7.94
C ASN A 133 8.17 12.76 -9.48
N GLU A 134 8.94 13.66 -10.12
CA GLU A 134 8.85 13.86 -11.57
C GLU A 134 9.16 12.59 -12.37
N LYS A 135 10.15 11.81 -11.93
CA LYS A 135 10.53 10.55 -12.57
C LYS A 135 9.35 9.56 -12.62
N ILE A 136 8.68 9.34 -11.50
CA ILE A 136 7.53 8.42 -11.43
C ILE A 136 6.36 9.00 -12.24
N LYS A 137 6.10 10.30 -12.09
CA LYS A 137 5.02 11.01 -12.80
C LYS A 137 5.15 10.81 -14.31
N ASP A 138 6.31 11.11 -14.86
CA ASP A 138 6.56 11.08 -16.30
C ASP A 138 6.58 9.64 -16.81
N THR A 139 7.24 8.73 -16.09
CA THR A 139 7.36 7.32 -16.50
C THR A 139 6.01 6.62 -16.55
N LEU A 140 5.14 6.89 -15.57
CA LEU A 140 3.81 6.27 -15.49
C LEU A 140 2.71 7.09 -16.18
N GLY A 141 3.03 8.28 -16.72
CA GLY A 141 2.06 9.18 -17.32
C GLY A 141 0.98 9.63 -16.34
N LEU A 142 1.36 9.88 -15.08
CA LEU A 142 0.44 10.34 -14.05
C LEU A 142 0.08 11.81 -14.26
N SER A 143 -1.08 12.20 -13.74
CA SER A 143 -1.40 13.61 -13.56
C SER A 143 -0.41 14.23 -12.57
N GLY A 144 -0.18 15.55 -12.66
CA GLY A 144 0.74 16.27 -11.75
C GLY A 144 0.41 16.12 -10.26
N VAL A 145 -0.79 15.65 -9.93
CA VAL A 145 -1.22 15.24 -8.59
C VAL A 145 -1.99 13.93 -8.65
N VAL A 146 -1.96 13.15 -7.57
CA VAL A 146 -2.77 11.93 -7.41
C VAL A 146 -3.68 12.11 -6.20
N LYS A 147 -4.98 11.85 -6.35
CA LYS A 147 -5.96 12.03 -5.27
C LYS A 147 -6.18 10.75 -4.47
N GLY A 148 -6.48 10.88 -3.18
CA GLY A 148 -6.85 9.77 -2.31
C GLY A 148 -8.05 10.10 -1.43
N ASP A 149 -8.88 9.08 -1.15
CA ASP A 149 -9.84 9.10 -0.04
C ASP A 149 -9.17 8.41 1.14
N PHE A 150 -8.33 9.15 1.87
CA PHE A 150 -7.50 8.59 2.92
C PHE A 150 -8.32 8.23 4.16
N VAL A 151 -9.52 8.83 4.32
CA VAL A 151 -10.51 8.37 5.30
C VAL A 151 -10.89 6.92 4.98
N LYS A 152 -11.32 6.64 3.75
CA LYS A 152 -11.69 5.27 3.37
C LYS A 152 -10.51 4.31 3.37
N LEU A 153 -9.30 4.75 3.00
CA LEU A 153 -8.12 3.89 3.07
C LEU A 153 -7.80 3.49 4.51
N ALA A 154 -7.83 4.44 5.45
CA ALA A 154 -7.63 4.16 6.86
C ALA A 154 -8.74 3.28 7.45
N GLN A 155 -9.99 3.46 7.02
CA GLN A 155 -11.10 2.59 7.43
C GLN A 155 -10.99 1.16 6.88
N LYS A 156 -10.41 0.98 5.68
CA LYS A 156 -10.23 -0.34 5.05
C LYS A 156 -9.07 -1.13 5.65
N HIS A 157 -8.07 -0.42 6.16
CA HIS A 157 -6.85 -1.01 6.71
C HIS A 157 -6.55 -0.46 8.11
N PRO A 158 -7.46 -0.65 9.09
CA PRO A 158 -7.20 -0.23 10.46
C PRO A 158 -6.00 -0.94 11.09
N GLU A 159 -5.58 -2.09 10.57
CA GLU A 159 -4.33 -2.78 10.89
C GLU A 159 -3.08 -1.99 10.47
N TYR A 160 -3.18 -1.15 9.43
CA TYR A 160 -2.09 -0.30 8.96
C TYR A 160 -2.17 1.11 9.55
N PHE A 161 -3.38 1.66 9.65
CA PHE A 161 -3.59 3.07 9.91
C PHE A 161 -4.48 3.27 11.13
N ALA A 162 -4.18 4.23 11.99
CA ALA A 162 -5.13 4.67 12.99
C ALA A 162 -5.83 5.97 12.62
N ASN A 163 -5.34 6.69 11.63
CA ASN A 163 -6.01 7.89 11.15
C ASN A 163 -5.73 8.10 9.65
N PRO A 164 -6.46 9.02 8.99
CA PRO A 164 -6.26 9.29 7.56
C PRO A 164 -4.92 9.94 7.20
N GLN A 165 -4.30 10.69 8.12
CA GLN A 165 -3.01 11.34 7.89
C GLN A 165 -1.91 10.29 7.68
N GLU A 166 -1.87 9.26 8.54
CA GLU A 166 -0.99 8.11 8.40
C GLU A 166 -1.10 7.40 7.04
N ALA A 167 -2.32 7.24 6.53
CA ALA A 167 -2.54 6.66 5.21
C ALA A 167 -2.00 7.54 4.08
N LYS A 168 -2.09 8.87 4.24
CA LYS A 168 -1.52 9.84 3.30
C LYS A 168 0.00 9.82 3.35
N ASP A 169 0.60 9.89 4.53
CA ASP A 169 2.06 9.91 4.72
C ASP A 169 2.73 8.66 4.15
N LEU A 170 2.12 7.49 4.32
CA LEU A 170 2.61 6.26 3.68
C LEU A 170 2.56 6.33 2.15
N CYS A 171 1.55 6.98 1.58
CA CYS A 171 1.47 7.16 0.13
C CYS A 171 2.51 8.18 -0.38
N ASP A 172 2.77 9.25 0.38
CA ASP A 172 3.87 10.18 0.08
C ASP A 172 5.22 9.44 0.12
N TYR A 173 5.49 8.67 1.19
CA TYR A 173 6.68 7.83 1.30
C TYR A 173 6.86 6.90 0.09
N VAL A 174 5.80 6.21 -0.33
CA VAL A 174 5.85 5.32 -1.50
C VAL A 174 6.21 6.10 -2.77
N PHE A 175 5.68 7.30 -2.97
CA PHE A 175 6.05 8.12 -4.12
C PHE A 175 7.48 8.66 -4.06
N GLU A 176 8.04 8.84 -2.88
CA GLU A 176 9.44 9.26 -2.72
C GLU A 176 10.41 8.10 -2.93
N ASN A 177 10.04 6.90 -2.48
CA ASN A 177 10.93 5.75 -2.34
C ASN A 177 10.56 4.56 -3.26
N ALA A 178 9.68 4.78 -4.24
CA ALA A 178 9.32 3.72 -5.17
C ALA A 178 10.58 3.23 -5.90
N PHE A 179 10.73 1.92 -6.00
CA PHE A 179 11.77 1.29 -6.81
C PHE A 179 11.19 0.58 -8.04
N ILE A 180 9.89 0.25 -8.00
CA ILE A 180 9.19 -0.42 -9.10
C ILE A 180 7.82 0.19 -9.35
N GLY A 181 7.46 0.30 -10.63
CA GLY A 181 6.10 0.57 -11.11
C GLY A 181 5.66 -0.53 -12.08
N LEU A 182 4.49 -1.12 -11.83
CA LEU A 182 3.83 -2.06 -12.75
C LEU A 182 2.61 -1.36 -13.35
N GLN A 183 2.58 -1.16 -14.66
CA GLN A 183 1.46 -0.49 -15.32
C GLN A 183 0.64 -1.50 -16.11
N ALA A 184 -0.69 -1.47 -15.96
CA ALA A 184 -1.57 -2.25 -16.80
C ALA A 184 -1.47 -1.77 -18.25
N SER A 185 -1.51 -2.69 -19.22
CA SER A 185 -1.35 -2.35 -20.65
C SER A 185 -2.41 -1.37 -21.18
N ASP A 186 -3.58 -1.29 -20.56
CA ASP A 186 -4.62 -0.32 -20.88
C ASP A 186 -4.39 1.08 -20.27
N LYS A 187 -3.30 1.24 -19.50
CA LYS A 187 -2.88 2.45 -18.78
C LYS A 187 -3.91 2.98 -17.78
N LYS A 188 -4.95 2.20 -17.45
CA LYS A 188 -5.97 2.61 -16.49
C LYS A 188 -5.55 2.36 -15.05
N GLN A 189 -4.57 1.50 -14.84
CA GLN A 189 -4.10 1.12 -13.51
C GLN A 189 -2.59 1.02 -13.44
N ALA A 190 -2.04 1.37 -12.29
CA ALA A 190 -0.64 1.14 -11.98
C ALA A 190 -0.51 0.68 -10.52
N LEU A 191 0.49 -0.15 -10.25
CA LEU A 191 0.93 -0.52 -8.92
C LEU A 191 2.31 0.09 -8.71
N ILE A 192 2.45 0.92 -7.68
CA ILE A 192 3.73 1.55 -7.33
C ILE A 192 4.21 0.91 -6.05
N ILE A 193 5.47 0.48 -6.03
CA ILE A 193 6.05 -0.34 -4.96
C ILE A 193 7.30 0.34 -4.41
N ALA A 194 7.31 0.55 -3.09
CA ALA A 194 8.47 1.01 -2.34
C ALA A 194 8.91 -0.09 -1.36
N LYS A 195 10.23 -0.20 -1.13
CA LYS A 195 10.77 -1.10 -0.12
C LYS A 195 10.53 -0.51 1.26
N LEU A 196 10.31 -1.37 2.25
CA LEU A 196 10.38 -1.02 3.66
C LEU A 196 11.68 -1.63 4.18
N GLN A 197 12.77 -0.86 4.13
CA GLN A 197 14.08 -1.33 4.58
C GLN A 197 14.82 -0.22 5.33
N ASP A 198 15.56 -0.57 6.37
CA ASP A 198 16.57 0.32 6.96
C ASP A 198 17.97 -0.01 6.39
N SER A 199 19.03 0.58 6.94
CA SER A 199 20.40 0.37 6.48
C SER A 199 20.88 -1.09 6.55
N ASN A 200 20.22 -1.95 7.33
CA ASN A 200 20.66 -3.32 7.59
C ASN A 200 19.53 -4.38 7.49
N ASN A 201 18.26 -3.98 7.40
CA ASN A 201 17.11 -4.86 7.53
C ASN A 201 16.09 -4.64 6.41
N ASP A 202 15.73 -5.73 5.72
CA ASP A 202 14.61 -5.76 4.78
C ASP A 202 13.34 -6.26 5.48
N TYR A 203 12.37 -5.35 5.66
CA TYR A 203 11.07 -5.65 6.24
C TYR A 203 10.04 -6.06 5.18
N GLY A 204 10.36 -5.93 3.89
CA GLY A 204 9.53 -6.22 2.74
C GLY A 204 9.17 -4.96 1.96
N SER A 205 7.91 -4.81 1.56
CA SER A 205 7.49 -3.70 0.70
C SER A 205 6.07 -3.23 0.99
N VAL A 206 5.82 -1.98 0.62
CA VAL A 206 4.49 -1.41 0.53
C VAL A 206 4.20 -1.08 -0.93
N ALA A 207 2.97 -1.30 -1.36
CA ALA A 207 2.49 -0.81 -2.64
C ALA A 207 1.14 -0.16 -2.52
N PHE A 208 0.86 0.79 -3.40
CA PHE A 208 -0.51 1.24 -3.63
C PHE A 208 -0.92 1.06 -5.09
N ARG A 209 -2.22 0.88 -5.29
CA ARG A 209 -2.83 0.85 -6.62
C ARG A 209 -3.36 2.24 -6.97
N ILE A 210 -2.94 2.77 -8.11
CA ILE A 210 -3.53 3.93 -8.76
C ILE A 210 -4.51 3.46 -9.83
N GLN A 211 -5.62 4.18 -9.96
CA GLN A 211 -6.54 4.08 -11.09
C GLN A 211 -6.70 5.45 -11.77
N ASN A 212 -6.61 5.48 -13.09
CA ASN A 212 -6.97 6.64 -13.91
C ASN A 212 -8.49 6.59 -14.21
N ILE A 213 -9.20 7.63 -13.82
CA ILE A 213 -10.62 7.83 -14.08
C ILE A 213 -10.77 9.18 -14.78
N ASN A 214 -11.04 9.15 -16.09
CA ASN A 214 -11.25 10.35 -16.90
C ASN A 214 -10.10 11.37 -16.82
N GLY A 215 -8.85 10.91 -16.79
CA GLY A 215 -7.66 11.76 -16.68
C GLY A 215 -7.24 12.07 -15.24
N GLU A 216 -8.06 11.75 -14.25
CA GLU A 216 -7.72 11.91 -12.83
C GLU A 216 -7.17 10.61 -12.26
N HIS A 217 -5.96 10.66 -11.70
CA HIS A 217 -5.35 9.53 -11.01
C HIS A 217 -5.77 9.48 -9.54
N ARG A 218 -6.24 8.31 -9.09
CA ARG A 218 -6.71 8.07 -7.73
C ARG A 218 -6.06 6.86 -7.08
N ILE A 219 -5.66 6.99 -5.82
CA ILE A 219 -5.25 5.85 -4.99
C ILE A 219 -6.51 5.04 -4.61
N ARG A 220 -6.42 3.72 -4.73
CA ARG A 220 -7.56 2.81 -4.50
C ARG A 220 -7.34 1.77 -3.41
N SER A 221 -6.10 1.41 -3.14
CA SER A 221 -5.72 0.44 -2.11
C SER A 221 -4.25 0.59 -1.76
N VAL A 222 -3.90 0.15 -0.55
CA VAL A 222 -2.53 0.00 -0.04
C VAL A 222 -2.34 -1.45 0.37
N ILE A 223 -1.15 -2.01 0.15
CA ILE A 223 -0.85 -3.43 0.35
C ILE A 223 0.56 -3.56 0.93
N LEU A 224 0.69 -4.18 2.10
CA LEU A 224 1.98 -4.64 2.62
C LEU A 224 2.30 -6.04 2.07
N MET A 225 3.51 -6.20 1.56
CA MET A 225 3.94 -7.38 0.81
C MET A 225 5.30 -7.89 1.26
N GLU A 226 5.39 -9.21 1.45
CA GLU A 226 6.67 -9.91 1.50
C GLU A 226 7.37 -9.84 0.13
N GLN A 227 8.70 -9.94 0.11
CA GLN A 227 9.49 -9.93 -1.14
C GLN A 227 8.99 -10.96 -2.17
N LYS A 228 8.66 -12.18 -1.73
CA LYS A 228 8.10 -13.23 -2.60
C LYS A 228 6.80 -12.81 -3.32
N GLN A 229 5.99 -11.95 -2.70
CA GLN A 229 4.75 -11.44 -3.27
C GLN A 229 5.03 -10.34 -4.30
N VAL A 230 6.06 -9.52 -4.06
CA VAL A 230 6.59 -8.57 -5.05
C VAL A 230 7.10 -9.31 -6.28
N ASP A 231 7.96 -10.31 -6.08
CA ASP A 231 8.52 -11.12 -7.16
C ASP A 231 7.42 -11.79 -7.98
N LEU A 232 6.41 -12.34 -7.30
CA LEU A 232 5.25 -12.93 -7.96
C LEU A 232 4.52 -11.90 -8.82
N LYS A 233 4.27 -10.68 -8.32
CA LYS A 233 3.62 -9.61 -9.10
C LYS A 233 4.45 -9.20 -10.33
N ILE A 234 5.77 -9.11 -10.20
CA ILE A 234 6.68 -8.81 -11.32
C ILE A 234 6.65 -9.92 -12.37
N GLN A 235 6.79 -11.19 -11.96
CA GLN A 235 6.74 -12.33 -12.88
C GLN A 235 5.43 -12.40 -13.64
N ASN A 236 4.35 -12.07 -12.95
CA ASN A 236 3.01 -12.02 -13.50
C ASN A 236 2.83 -10.88 -14.53
N ALA A 237 3.32 -9.68 -14.23
CA ALA A 237 3.38 -8.59 -15.20
C ALA A 237 4.18 -8.99 -16.45
N LYS A 238 5.34 -9.67 -16.28
CA LYS A 238 6.15 -10.20 -17.39
C LYS A 238 5.35 -11.18 -18.26
N LYS A 239 4.64 -12.12 -17.66
CA LYS A 239 3.80 -13.10 -18.39
C LYS A 239 2.69 -12.43 -19.21
N LEU A 240 2.17 -11.31 -18.73
CA LEU A 240 1.14 -10.53 -19.41
C LEU A 240 1.70 -9.53 -20.45
N GLY A 241 3.02 -9.35 -20.52
CA GLY A 241 3.63 -8.29 -21.31
C GLY A 241 3.28 -6.88 -20.82
N GLU A 242 2.98 -6.73 -19.53
CA GLU A 242 2.70 -5.44 -18.91
C GLU A 242 4.01 -4.64 -18.72
N PRO A 243 4.00 -3.32 -18.93
CA PRO A 243 5.16 -2.48 -18.66
C PRO A 243 5.63 -2.56 -17.19
N ILE A 244 6.94 -2.76 -17.04
CA ILE A 244 7.62 -2.81 -15.75
C ILE A 244 8.68 -1.72 -15.75
N PHE A 245 8.56 -0.80 -14.80
CA PHE A 245 9.43 0.34 -14.65
C PHE A 245 10.24 0.19 -13.38
N HIS A 246 11.51 0.56 -13.48
CA HIS A 246 12.43 0.53 -12.37
C HIS A 246 12.95 1.94 -12.10
N PHE A 247 12.91 2.32 -10.82
CA PHE A 247 13.23 3.66 -10.34
C PHE A 247 14.44 3.56 -9.41
N TRP A 248 15.63 3.38 -9.99
CA TRP A 248 16.93 3.50 -9.33
C TRP A 248 17.57 4.85 -9.64
#